data_AF-A0A2W6DXG0-F1
#
_entry.id   AF-A0A2W6DXG0-F1
#
_cell.length_a   1.000
_cell.length_b   1.000
_cell.length_c   1.000
_cell.angle_alpha   90.00
_cell.angle_beta   90.00
_cell.angle_gamma   90.00
#
_symmetry.space_group_name_H-M   'P 1'
#
loop_
_entity.id
_entity.type
_entity.pdbx_description
1 polymer ?
#
loop_
_entity_poly.entity_id
_entity_poly.type
_entity_poly.pdbx_seq_one_letter_code
_entity_poly.pdbx_strand_id
1 'polypeptide(L)' 'MTDYAERTSGGIARAERLDGNVGYLDLRPLLFPPLAAGEAVAAAMTLIAPADALLIDLRR' A
#
# COMPACT_ATOMS: atom_id res chain seq x y z
N MET A 1 -14.94 -11.01 3.37
CA MET A 1 -14.17 -9.84 2.91
C MET A 1 -12.98 -9.58 3.84
N THR A 2 -13.19 -9.52 5.15
CA THR A 2 -12.12 -9.23 6.15
C THR A 2 -10.95 -10.22 6.11
N ASP A 3 -11.21 -11.53 6.08
CA ASP A 3 -10.17 -12.57 5.95
C ASP A 3 -9.31 -12.39 4.68
N TYR A 4 -9.92 -11.90 3.60
CA TYR A 4 -9.20 -11.62 2.36
C TYR A 4 -8.31 -10.37 2.47
N ALA A 5 -8.77 -9.34 3.19
CA ALA A 5 -7.98 -8.15 3.46
C ALA A 5 -6.76 -8.49 4.34
N GLU A 6 -6.94 -9.27 5.41
CA GLU A 6 -5.86 -9.66 6.31
C GLU A 6 -4.76 -10.43 5.56
N ARG A 7 -5.15 -11.41 4.73
CA ARG A 7 -4.23 -12.24 3.94
C ARG A 7 -3.52 -11.49 2.81
N THR A 8 -3.98 -10.29 2.47
CA THR A 8 -3.42 -9.44 1.40
C THR A 8 -2.86 -8.13 1.94
N SER A 9 -2.66 -8.02 3.26
CA SER A 9 -2.16 -6.80 3.90
C SER A 9 -2.99 -5.56 3.53
N GLY A 10 -4.31 -5.70 3.54
CA GLY A 10 -5.24 -4.64 3.15
C GLY A 10 -5.15 -4.25 1.67
N GLY A 11 -4.64 -5.13 0.81
CA GLY A 11 -4.39 -4.88 -0.61
C GLY A 11 -3.02 -4.26 -0.90
N ILE A 12 -2.16 -4.06 0.11
CA ILE A 12 -0.79 -3.58 -0.07
C ILE A 12 0.12 -4.75 -0.42
N ALA A 13 0.48 -4.91 -1.69
CA ALA A 13 1.39 -5.96 -2.12
C ALA A 13 2.87 -5.58 -1.94
N ARG A 14 3.19 -4.28 -1.99
CA ARG A 14 4.52 -3.73 -1.70
C ARG A 14 4.42 -2.25 -1.32
N ALA A 15 5.20 -1.83 -0.33
CA ALA A 15 5.45 -0.44 0.00
C ALA A 15 6.96 -0.27 0.27
N GLU A 16 7.62 0.64 -0.42
CA GLU A 16 9.05 0.89 -0.25
C GLU A 16 9.46 2.28 -0.76
N ARG A 17 10.69 2.70 -0.49
CA ARG A 17 11.34 3.83 -1.15
C ARG A 17 12.36 3.32 -2.15
N LEU A 18 12.23 3.76 -3.39
CA LEU A 18 13.18 3.53 -4.47
C LEU A 18 14.31 4.57 -4.44
N ASP A 19 15.33 4.32 -5.25
CA ASP A 19 16.39 5.30 -5.51
C ASP A 19 15.81 6.63 -6.00
N GLY A 20 16.45 7.74 -5.62
CA GLY A 20 15.93 9.08 -5.87
C GLY A 20 14.80 9.51 -4.92
N ASN A 21 14.62 8.79 -3.80
CA ASN A 21 13.62 9.08 -2.76
C ASN A 21 12.16 9.06 -3.28
N VAL A 22 11.86 8.10 -4.15
CA VAL A 22 10.51 7.90 -4.69
C VAL A 22 9.79 6.80 -3.91
N GLY A 23 8.64 7.11 -3.33
CA GLY A 23 7.77 6.11 -2.72
C GLY A 23 7.13 5.25 -3.80
N TYR A 24 7.14 3.93 -3.60
CA TYR A 24 6.48 2.98 -4.48
C TYR A 24 5.44 2.19 -3.69
N LEU A 25 4.21 2.19 -4.21
CA LEU A 25 3.06 1.49 -3.64
C LEU A 25 2.44 0.59 -4.71
N ASP A 26 2.46 -0.72 -4.48
CA ASP A 26 1.84 -1.73 -5.34
C ASP A 26 0.54 -2.21 -4.68
N LEU A 27 -0.60 -1.95 -5.32
CA LEU A 27 -1.93 -2.24 -4.80
C LEU A 27 -2.57 -3.40 -5.56
N ARG A 28 -2.83 -4.53 -4.89
CA ARG A 28 -3.43 -5.72 -5.50
C ARG A 28 -4.21 -6.61 -4.51
N PRO A 29 -5.23 -7.36 -4.98
CA PRO A 29 -5.94 -7.19 -6.25
C PRO A 29 -7.19 -6.31 -6.13
N LEU A 30 -7.53 -5.84 -4.92
CA LEU A 30 -8.69 -5.00 -4.66
C LEU A 30 -8.40 -3.99 -3.54
N LEU A 31 -9.08 -2.84 -3.61
CA LEU A 31 -9.21 -1.94 -2.47
C LEU A 31 -10.29 -2.47 -1.54
N PHE A 32 -10.01 -2.40 -0.25
CA PHE A 32 -10.94 -2.83 0.79
C PHE A 32 -11.58 -1.62 1.49
N PRO A 33 -12.75 -1.79 2.13
CA PRO A 33 -13.30 -0.76 2.98
C PRO A 33 -12.29 -0.32 4.07
N PRO A 34 -12.26 0.96 4.46
CA PRO A 34 -11.32 1.46 5.46
C PRO A 34 -11.33 0.68 6.79
N LEU A 35 -12.49 0.18 7.20
CA LEU A 35 -12.63 -0.64 8.41
C LEU A 35 -11.80 -1.94 8.36
N ALA A 36 -11.51 -2.47 7.17
CA ALA A 36 -10.77 -3.72 6.99
C ALA A 36 -9.30 -3.53 6.60
N ALA A 37 -8.89 -2.36 6.09
CA ALA A 37 -7.55 -2.13 5.56
C ALA A 37 -6.85 -0.87 6.08
N GLY A 38 -7.53 -0.04 6.88
CA GLY A 38 -7.02 1.28 7.30
C GLY A 38 -5.66 1.21 7.99
N GLU A 39 -5.46 0.25 8.90
CA GLU A 39 -4.19 0.10 9.62
C GLU A 39 -3.04 -0.29 8.68
N ALA A 40 -3.27 -1.24 7.77
CA ALA A 40 -2.26 -1.69 6.81
C ALA A 40 -1.88 -0.57 5.82
N VAL A 41 -2.87 0.18 5.33
CA VAL A 41 -2.66 1.35 4.47
C VAL A 41 -1.90 2.44 5.21
N ALA A 42 -2.26 2.74 6.47
CA ALA A 42 -1.55 3.73 7.28
C ALA A 42 -0.08 3.34 7.53
N ALA A 43 0.19 2.06 7.80
CA ALA A 43 1.55 1.56 7.96
C ALA A 43 2.37 1.68 6.67
N ALA A 44 1.79 1.33 5.52
CA ALA A 44 2.42 1.49 4.22
C ALA A 44 2.74 2.95 3.91
N MET A 45 1.78 3.85 4.14
CA MET A 45 1.96 5.29 3.95
C MET A 45 3.01 5.87 4.90
N THR A 46 3.09 5.37 6.14
CA THR A 46 4.12 5.79 7.11
C THR A 46 5.53 5.44 6.62
N LEU A 47 5.71 4.27 5.99
CA LEU A 47 7.01 3.84 5.45
C LEU A 47 7.52 4.76 4.32
N ILE A 48 6.60 5.29 3.50
CA ILE A 48 6.92 6.09 2.30
C ILE A 48 6.67 7.60 2.49
N ALA A 49 6.18 8.04 3.64
CA ALA A 49 5.86 9.44 3.91
C ALA A 49 7.00 10.44 3.61
N PRO A 50 8.29 10.12 3.82
CA PRO A 50 9.38 11.06 3.52
C PRO A 50 9.76 11.17 2.03
N ALA A 51 9.08 10.45 1.13
CA ALA A 51 9.40 10.46 -0.29
C ALA A 51 9.05 11.79 -0.96
N ASP A 52 9.83 12.17 -1.97
CA ASP A 52 9.60 13.40 -2.76
C ASP A 52 8.52 13.22 -3.83
N ALA A 53 8.30 11.98 -4.26
CA ALA A 53 7.27 11.60 -5.22
C ALA A 53 6.69 10.23 -4.88
N LEU A 54 5.47 9.96 -5.34
CA LEU A 54 4.77 8.69 -5.14
C LEU A 54 4.41 8.07 -6.49
N LEU A 55 4.83 6.82 -6.69
CA LEU A 55 4.35 5.94 -7.74
C LEU A 55 3.35 4.95 -7.17
N ILE A 56 2.16 4.93 -7.75
CA ILE A 56 1.12 3.95 -7.46
C ILE A 56 1.05 2.98 -8.63
N ASP A 57 1.43 1.72 -8.40
CA ASP A 57 1.38 0.68 -9.41
C ASP A 57 0.05 -0.07 -9.36
N LEU A 58 -0.72 0.09 -10.44
CA LEU A 58 -2.02 -0.56 -10.68
C LEU A 58 -1.98 -1.44 -11.93
N ARG A 59 -0.80 -1.81 -12.43
CA ARG A 59 -0.65 -2.55 -13.69
C ARG A 59 -1.11 -4.01 -13.62
N ARG A 60 -1.58 -4.47 -12.45
CA ARG A 60 -1.87 -5.88 -12.16
C ARG A 60 -3.18 -6.04 -11.41
#